data_AF-A0AA90ZN33-F1
#
_entry.id   AF-A0AA90ZN33-F1
#
_cell.length_a   1.000
_cell.length_b   1.000
_cell.length_c   1.000
_cell.angle_alpha   90.00
_cell.angle_beta   90.00
_cell.angle_gamma   90.00
#
_symmetry.space_group_name_H-M   'P 1'
#
loop_
_entity.id
_entity.type
_entity.pdbx_description
1 polymer ?
#
loop_
_entity_poly.entity_id
_entity_poly.type
_entity_poly.pdbx_seq_one_letter_code
_entity_poly.pdbx_strand_id
1 'polypeptide(L)'
;MAYNRKQRLNDNIKAIETAFILDREQRTPTARERLLLERYCGFGGLKCILNPARELADAVHWAKSDLELFAPTVELHRLIRENSKNESEYKQLMDSLKQSVLTAFYTPSAVTEALTDVLKEHQIIPEKVLEPSAGIGAFVDSVLDNNPKADIMAFEKDLLTGKILRHLHPEQKVRIEGFEKIEKPFNDYFDLAISNIPFGDVAVFDPSYTAMKGMRALVTRRIHNYFFVKALDTVR
;
A
#
# COMPACT_ATOMS: atom_id res chain seq x y z
N MET A 1 17.13 1.12 -15.27
CA MET A 1 17.11 2.60 -15.32
C MET A 1 17.50 3.15 -13.95
N ALA A 2 18.32 4.20 -13.89
CA ALA A 2 18.77 4.78 -12.62
C ALA A 2 17.58 5.31 -11.78
N TYR A 3 17.68 5.18 -10.46
CA TYR A 3 16.66 5.63 -9.50
C TYR A 3 16.53 7.16 -9.50
N ASN A 4 15.54 7.70 -10.24
CA ASN A 4 15.24 9.14 -10.25
C ASN A 4 14.20 9.49 -9.18
N ARG A 5 14.68 9.96 -8.02
CA ARG A 5 13.87 10.34 -6.85
C ARG A 5 12.83 11.41 -7.17
N LYS A 6 13.23 12.42 -7.93
CA LYS A 6 12.37 13.57 -8.26
C LYS A 6 11.21 13.16 -9.15
N GLN A 7 11.48 12.34 -10.17
CA GLN A 7 10.42 11.84 -11.05
C GLN A 7 9.41 10.98 -10.28
N ARG A 8 9.87 10.05 -9.44
CA ARG A 8 8.99 9.23 -8.59
C ARG A 8 8.12 10.06 -7.66
N LEU A 9 8.70 11.07 -7.00
CA LEU A 9 7.96 11.98 -6.14
C LEU A 9 6.87 12.73 -6.92
N ASN A 10 7.19 13.25 -8.10
CA ASN A 10 6.21 13.92 -8.96
C ASN A 10 5.09 13.00 -9.45
N ASP A 11 5.43 11.77 -9.83
CA ASP A 11 4.43 10.78 -10.25
C ASP A 11 3.50 10.40 -9.08
N ASN A 12 4.06 10.21 -7.87
CA ASN A 12 3.27 9.97 -6.67
C ASN A 12 2.32 11.15 -6.35
N ILE A 13 2.81 12.40 -6.44
CA ILE A 13 1.99 13.60 -6.21
C ILE A 13 0.83 13.65 -7.19
N LYS A 14 1.07 13.40 -8.48
CA LYS A 14 0.01 13.38 -9.51
C LYS A 14 -1.02 12.28 -9.26
N ALA A 15 -0.59 11.10 -8.84
CA ALA A 15 -1.51 10.01 -8.51
C ALA A 15 -2.37 10.36 -7.29
N ILE A 16 -1.79 10.95 -6.24
CA ILE A 16 -2.52 11.41 -5.04
C ILE A 16 -3.52 12.51 -5.41
N GLU A 17 -3.11 13.49 -6.21
CA GLU A 17 -3.99 14.55 -6.71
C GLU A 17 -5.17 13.97 -7.49
N THR A 18 -4.89 13.05 -8.40
CA THR A 18 -5.91 12.34 -9.17
C THR A 18 -6.88 11.60 -8.26
N ALA A 19 -6.38 10.88 -7.25
CA ALA A 19 -7.22 10.15 -6.30
C ALA A 19 -8.14 11.08 -5.48
N PHE A 20 -7.65 12.26 -5.07
CA PHE A 20 -8.48 13.26 -4.39
C PHE A 20 -9.57 13.84 -5.30
N ILE A 21 -9.26 14.10 -6.57
CA ILE A 21 -10.25 14.56 -7.56
C ILE A 21 -11.35 13.50 -7.71
N LEU A 22 -10.99 12.23 -7.86
CA LEU A 22 -11.94 11.12 -8.02
C LEU A 22 -12.85 10.94 -6.81
N ASP A 23 -12.32 11.09 -5.59
CA ASP A 23 -13.15 11.05 -4.38
C ASP A 23 -14.17 12.19 -4.33
N ARG A 24 -13.72 13.41 -4.64
CA ARG A 24 -14.57 14.60 -4.61
C ARG A 24 -15.68 14.49 -5.65
N GLU A 25 -15.37 13.93 -6.81
CA GLU A 25 -16.31 13.74 -7.92
C GLU A 25 -17.12 12.46 -7.81
N GLN A 26 -16.79 11.58 -6.84
CA GLN A 26 -17.46 10.29 -6.60
C GLN A 26 -17.60 9.43 -7.86
N ARG A 27 -16.51 9.29 -8.63
CA ARG A 27 -16.51 8.54 -9.89
C ARG A 27 -15.29 7.64 -10.03
N THR A 28 -15.39 6.69 -10.95
CA THR A 28 -14.27 5.85 -11.37
C THR A 28 -13.31 6.62 -12.28
N PRO A 29 -12.02 6.22 -12.33
CA PRO A 29 -11.03 6.87 -13.18
C PRO A 29 -11.32 6.66 -14.66
N THR A 30 -11.06 7.70 -15.47
CA THR A 30 -10.91 7.54 -16.92
C THR A 30 -9.64 6.74 -17.24
N ALA A 31 -9.50 6.23 -18.46
CA ALA A 31 -8.28 5.52 -18.89
C ALA A 31 -7.00 6.34 -18.68
N ARG A 32 -7.05 7.67 -18.90
CA ARG A 32 -5.91 8.56 -18.67
C ARG A 32 -5.57 8.71 -17.19
N GLU A 33 -6.58 8.85 -16.34
CA GLU A 33 -6.39 8.97 -14.88
C GLU A 33 -5.91 7.65 -14.29
N ARG A 34 -6.38 6.52 -14.80
CA ARG A 34 -5.89 5.20 -14.42
C ARG A 34 -4.37 5.08 -14.65
N LEU A 35 -3.88 5.52 -15.82
CA LEU A 35 -2.44 5.57 -16.10
C LEU A 35 -1.65 6.49 -15.16
N LEU A 36 -2.28 7.53 -14.57
CA LEU A 36 -1.63 8.37 -13.57
C LEU A 36 -1.55 7.65 -12.22
N LEU A 37 -2.63 6.97 -11.82
CA LEU A 37 -2.68 6.17 -10.60
C LEU A 37 -1.68 5.00 -10.63
N GLU A 38 -1.57 4.31 -11.77
CA GLU A 38 -0.64 3.17 -11.96
C GLU A 38 0.84 3.57 -11.89
N ARG A 39 1.17 4.85 -12.06
CA ARG A 39 2.56 5.35 -11.89
C ARG A 39 2.95 5.55 -10.43
N TYR A 40 2.00 5.47 -9.51
CA TYR A 40 2.29 5.56 -8.09
C TYR A 40 3.17 4.38 -7.66
N CYS A 41 4.31 4.68 -7.04
CA CYS A 41 5.27 3.66 -6.62
C CYS A 41 5.54 3.69 -5.11
N GLY A 42 4.73 4.42 -4.36
CA GLY A 42 4.90 4.60 -2.92
C GLY A 42 6.10 5.46 -2.55
N PHE A 43 6.29 5.68 -1.25
CA PHE A 43 7.37 6.52 -0.71
C PHE A 43 8.58 5.72 -0.23
N GLY A 44 8.68 4.44 -0.60
CA GLY A 44 9.83 3.59 -0.35
C GLY A 44 11.15 4.25 -0.78
N GLY A 45 12.01 4.56 0.18
CA GLY A 45 13.30 5.22 -0.05
C GLY A 45 13.24 6.74 -0.33
N LEU A 46 12.05 7.34 -0.43
CA LEU A 46 11.86 8.79 -0.55
C LEU A 46 11.88 9.44 0.85
N LYS A 47 13.04 9.39 1.51
CA LYS A 47 13.24 9.94 2.88
C LYS A 47 12.94 11.45 2.99
N CYS A 48 12.88 12.15 1.86
CA CYS A 48 12.55 13.58 1.80
C CYS A 48 11.21 13.92 2.48
N ILE A 49 10.25 13.00 2.53
CA ILE A 49 8.95 13.25 3.19
C ILE A 49 9.02 13.28 4.73
N LEU A 50 10.17 12.87 5.29
CA LEU A 50 10.44 12.97 6.72
C LEU A 50 10.94 14.37 7.12
N ASN A 51 11.42 15.14 6.15
CA ASN A 51 11.96 16.48 6.39
C ASN A 51 10.84 17.52 6.51
N PRO A 52 11.06 18.62 7.24
CA PRO A 52 10.12 19.75 7.27
C PRO A 52 9.95 20.37 5.88
N ALA A 53 8.71 20.61 5.45
CA ALA A 53 8.40 21.23 4.15
C ALA A 53 7.08 22.01 4.19
N ARG A 54 6.83 22.71 5.29
CA ARG A 54 5.61 23.51 5.46
C ARG A 54 5.74 24.88 4.81
N GLU A 55 6.92 25.50 4.90
CA GLU A 55 7.19 26.85 4.42
C GLU A 55 8.50 26.89 3.66
N LEU A 56 8.68 27.85 2.74
CA LEU A 56 9.92 27.97 1.96
C LEU A 56 11.18 28.11 2.83
N ALA A 57 11.04 28.69 4.02
CA ALA A 57 12.11 28.81 5.00
C ALA A 57 12.64 27.45 5.51
N ASP A 58 11.84 26.38 5.42
CA ASP A 58 12.27 25.03 5.85
C ASP A 58 13.41 24.47 4.99
N ALA A 59 13.66 25.03 3.80
CA ALA A 59 14.75 24.61 2.91
C ALA A 59 16.13 24.62 3.60
N VAL A 60 16.31 25.42 4.65
CA VAL A 60 17.57 25.48 5.43
C VAL A 60 17.87 24.16 6.16
N HIS A 61 16.85 23.34 6.43
CA HIS A 61 16.97 22.05 7.10
C HIS A 61 17.24 20.89 6.13
N TRP A 62 17.32 21.16 4.84
CA TRP A 62 17.53 20.14 3.81
C TRP A 62 18.99 20.00 3.43
N ALA A 63 19.43 18.76 3.21
CA ALA A 63 20.73 18.49 2.63
C ALA A 63 20.80 19.06 1.21
N LYS A 64 21.95 19.62 0.81
CA LYS A 64 22.15 20.19 -0.54
C LYS A 64 21.80 19.19 -1.65
N SER A 65 22.08 17.90 -1.45
CA SER A 65 21.78 16.81 -2.38
C SER A 65 20.28 16.53 -2.57
N ASP A 66 19.43 17.01 -1.67
CA ASP A 66 17.98 16.74 -1.67
C ASP A 66 17.15 18.02 -1.91
N LEU A 67 17.80 19.19 -2.05
CA LEU A 67 17.10 20.47 -2.29
C LEU A 67 16.22 20.45 -3.54
N GLU A 68 16.56 19.65 -4.56
CA GLU A 68 15.72 19.50 -5.76
C GLU A 68 14.35 18.85 -5.48
N LEU A 69 14.21 18.15 -4.35
CA LEU A 69 13.00 17.49 -3.88
C LEU A 69 12.17 18.36 -2.94
N PHE A 70 12.73 19.48 -2.46
CA PHE A 70 12.06 20.37 -1.51
C PHE A 70 10.75 20.92 -2.07
N ALA A 71 10.80 21.59 -3.23
CA ALA A 71 9.61 22.18 -3.83
C ALA A 71 8.50 21.13 -4.13
N PRO A 72 8.80 19.96 -4.73
CA PRO A 72 7.81 18.88 -4.82
C PRO A 72 7.27 18.40 -3.47
N THR A 73 8.09 18.38 -2.42
CA THR A 73 7.64 17.95 -1.09
C THR A 73 6.71 19.00 -0.46
N VAL A 74 7.01 20.29 -0.60
CA VAL A 74 6.09 21.38 -0.21
C VAL A 74 4.76 21.25 -0.95
N GLU A 75 4.80 20.95 -2.24
CA GLU A 75 3.60 20.74 -3.05
C GLU A 75 2.76 19.55 -2.56
N LEU A 76 3.40 18.44 -2.21
CA LEU A 76 2.72 17.29 -1.59
C LEU A 76 2.02 17.69 -0.28
N HIS A 77 2.71 18.43 0.60
CA HIS A 77 2.13 18.91 1.85
C HIS A 77 0.95 19.85 1.62
N ARG A 78 1.04 20.76 0.65
CA ARG A 78 -0.04 21.67 0.26
C ARG A 78 -1.25 20.88 -0.25
N LEU A 79 -1.02 19.96 -1.20
CA LEU A 79 -2.06 19.11 -1.79
C LEU A 79 -2.82 18.32 -0.72
N ILE A 80 -2.11 17.66 0.20
CA ILE A 80 -2.75 16.87 1.26
C ILE A 80 -3.52 17.79 2.21
N ARG A 81 -2.98 18.96 2.57
CA ARG A 81 -3.65 19.91 3.46
C ARG A 81 -4.93 20.47 2.86
N GLU A 82 -4.91 20.86 1.58
CA GLU A 82 -6.08 21.39 0.87
C GLU A 82 -7.19 20.35 0.70
N ASN A 83 -6.84 19.06 0.66
CA ASN A 83 -7.79 17.94 0.57
C ASN A 83 -8.09 17.30 1.94
N SER A 84 -7.65 17.91 3.04
CA SER A 84 -7.97 17.49 4.41
C SER A 84 -9.04 18.39 5.02
N LYS A 85 -9.98 17.82 5.77
CA LYS A 85 -11.05 18.58 6.46
C LYS A 85 -10.50 19.46 7.58
N ASN A 86 -9.40 19.05 8.21
CA ASN A 86 -8.75 19.77 9.29
C ASN A 86 -7.29 19.30 9.47
N GLU A 87 -6.55 19.97 10.36
CA GLU A 87 -5.15 19.63 10.67
C GLU A 87 -4.96 18.21 11.23
N SER A 88 -5.98 17.63 11.88
CA SER A 88 -5.88 16.26 12.41
C SER A 88 -5.89 15.23 11.29
N GLU A 89 -6.76 15.40 10.28
CA GLU A 89 -6.79 14.52 9.11
C GLU A 89 -5.53 14.67 8.26
N TYR A 90 -5.07 15.90 8.06
CA TYR A 90 -3.78 16.17 7.41
C TYR A 90 -2.64 15.45 8.12
N LYS A 91 -2.56 15.57 9.45
CA LYS A 91 -1.53 14.89 10.25
C LYS A 91 -1.63 13.37 10.10
N GLN A 92 -2.83 12.82 10.13
CA GLN A 92 -3.06 11.37 9.97
C GLN A 92 -2.59 10.87 8.60
N LEU A 93 -2.92 11.58 7.51
CA LEU A 93 -2.46 11.24 6.15
C LEU A 93 -0.94 11.34 6.03
N MET A 94 -0.33 12.41 6.56
CA MET A 94 1.13 12.57 6.54
C MET A 94 1.84 11.51 7.38
N ASP A 95 1.33 11.19 8.57
CA ASP A 95 1.94 10.17 9.44
C ASP A 95 1.83 8.78 8.82
N SER A 96 0.71 8.48 8.14
CA SER A 96 0.56 7.28 7.32
C SER A 96 1.64 7.17 6.24
N LEU A 97 1.84 8.23 5.45
CA LEU A 97 2.88 8.26 4.42
C LEU A 97 4.28 8.05 5.01
N LYS A 98 4.59 8.70 6.13
CA LYS A 98 5.91 8.58 6.78
C LYS A 98 6.17 7.15 7.27
N GLN A 99 5.15 6.47 7.77
CA GLN A 99 5.26 5.07 8.20
C GLN A 99 5.54 4.12 7.02
N SER A 100 5.08 4.46 5.81
CA SER A 100 5.28 3.64 4.63
C SER A 100 6.68 3.78 3.99
N VAL A 101 7.47 4.81 4.35
CA VAL A 101 8.81 5.08 3.78
C VAL A 101 9.77 3.88 3.88
N LEU A 102 9.67 3.12 4.96
CA LEU A 102 10.60 2.01 5.24
C LEU A 102 10.15 0.68 4.62
N THR A 103 8.90 0.56 4.18
CA THR A 103 8.32 -0.74 3.80
C THR A 103 7.57 -0.74 2.47
N ALA A 104 7.24 0.43 1.90
CA ALA A 104 6.49 0.54 0.65
C ALA A 104 7.39 0.37 -0.58
N PHE A 105 7.88 -0.85 -0.78
CA PHE A 105 8.63 -1.23 -1.98
C PHE A 105 7.70 -1.90 -2.99
N TYR A 106 7.72 -1.39 -4.21
CA TYR A 106 6.94 -1.93 -5.33
C TYR A 106 7.38 -3.34 -5.72
N THR A 107 6.40 -4.22 -5.97
CA THR A 107 6.60 -5.57 -6.51
C THR A 107 6.59 -5.50 -8.04
N PRO A 108 7.69 -5.86 -8.74
CA PRO A 108 7.70 -5.89 -10.20
C PRO A 108 6.68 -6.87 -10.79
N SER A 109 6.01 -6.48 -11.88
CA SER A 109 4.98 -7.32 -12.51
C SER A 109 5.50 -8.70 -12.93
N ALA A 110 6.74 -8.78 -13.41
CA ALA A 110 7.40 -10.05 -13.73
C ALA A 110 7.44 -11.05 -12.56
N VAL A 111 7.41 -10.57 -11.30
CA VAL A 111 7.34 -11.44 -10.12
C VAL A 111 5.90 -11.89 -9.85
N THR A 112 4.93 -10.98 -9.96
CA THR A 112 3.51 -11.31 -9.73
C THR A 112 2.99 -12.26 -10.81
N GLU A 113 3.28 -11.94 -12.08
CA GLU A 113 2.91 -12.72 -13.25
C GLU A 113 3.46 -14.14 -13.14
N ALA A 114 4.76 -14.29 -12.88
CA ALA A 114 5.40 -15.60 -12.74
C ALA A 114 4.75 -16.47 -11.64
N LEU A 115 4.38 -15.88 -10.50
CA LEU A 115 3.71 -16.62 -9.43
C LEU A 115 2.29 -17.06 -9.82
N THR A 116 1.53 -16.18 -10.48
CA THR A 116 0.17 -16.52 -10.92
C THR A 116 0.14 -17.46 -12.14
N ASP A 117 1.14 -17.38 -13.01
CA ASP A 117 1.27 -18.26 -14.17
C ASP A 117 1.55 -19.70 -13.72
N VAL A 118 2.38 -19.90 -12.70
CA VAL A 118 2.59 -21.23 -12.11
C VAL A 118 1.27 -21.82 -11.59
N LEU A 119 0.43 -21.02 -10.91
CA LEU A 119 -0.89 -21.50 -10.46
C LEU A 119 -1.75 -21.93 -11.65
N LYS A 120 -1.79 -21.12 -12.71
CA LYS A 120 -2.53 -21.40 -13.94
C LYS A 120 -2.04 -22.67 -14.65
N GLU A 121 -0.73 -22.85 -14.79
CA GLU A 121 -0.12 -24.04 -15.40
C GLU A 121 -0.53 -25.32 -14.67
N HIS A 122 -0.64 -25.24 -13.35
CA HIS A 122 -1.13 -26.34 -12.51
C HIS A 122 -2.66 -26.43 -12.42
N GLN A 123 -3.40 -25.63 -13.21
CA GLN A 123 -4.86 -25.57 -13.22
C GLN A 123 -5.47 -25.21 -11.85
N ILE A 124 -4.70 -24.48 -11.03
CA ILE A 124 -5.16 -23.92 -9.77
C ILE A 124 -5.76 -22.55 -10.09
N ILE A 125 -7.07 -22.42 -9.93
CA ILE A 125 -7.82 -21.20 -10.19
C ILE A 125 -8.50 -20.78 -8.88
N PRO A 126 -7.82 -19.99 -8.03
CA PRO A 126 -8.40 -19.51 -6.78
C PRO A 126 -9.63 -18.65 -7.05
N GLU A 127 -10.71 -18.88 -6.31
CA GLU A 127 -11.92 -18.05 -6.40
C GLU A 127 -11.91 -16.96 -5.34
N LYS A 128 -11.41 -17.26 -4.14
CA LYS A 128 -11.32 -16.32 -3.02
C LYS A 128 -9.87 -16.03 -2.68
N VAL A 129 -9.44 -14.79 -2.87
CA VAL A 129 -8.03 -14.40 -2.71
C VAL A 129 -7.87 -13.32 -1.66
N LEU A 130 -6.86 -13.47 -0.81
CA LEU A 130 -6.43 -12.48 0.17
C LEU A 130 -5.10 -11.86 -0.26
N GLU A 131 -5.06 -10.54 -0.37
CA GLU A 131 -3.82 -9.76 -0.49
C GLU A 131 -3.65 -8.86 0.76
N PRO A 132 -2.89 -9.30 1.79
CA PRO A 132 -2.86 -8.62 3.09
C PRO A 132 -2.04 -7.30 3.11
N SER A 133 -1.27 -7.00 2.07
CA SER A 133 -0.45 -5.79 1.96
C SER A 133 -0.32 -5.41 0.48
N ALA A 134 -1.39 -4.88 -0.08
CA ALA A 134 -1.58 -4.81 -1.53
C ALA A 134 -0.80 -3.70 -2.23
N GLY A 135 -0.39 -2.63 -1.53
CA GLY A 135 0.10 -1.43 -2.19
C GLY A 135 -0.96 -0.91 -3.15
N ILE A 136 -0.63 -0.81 -4.44
CA ILE A 136 -1.58 -0.44 -5.50
C ILE A 136 -2.23 -1.65 -6.22
N GLY A 137 -1.95 -2.87 -5.78
CA GLY A 137 -2.66 -4.07 -6.21
C GLY A 137 -2.00 -4.85 -7.34
N ALA A 138 -0.67 -4.97 -7.33
CA ALA A 138 0.05 -5.71 -8.39
C ALA A 138 -0.33 -7.20 -8.41
N PHE A 139 -0.54 -7.86 -7.25
CA PHE A 139 -1.07 -9.22 -7.27
C PHE A 139 -2.57 -9.26 -7.57
N VAL A 140 -3.37 -8.27 -7.13
CA VAL A 140 -4.76 -8.12 -7.57
C VAL A 140 -4.87 -8.16 -9.10
N ASP A 141 -4.10 -7.32 -9.81
CA ASP A 141 -4.06 -7.29 -11.28
C ASP A 141 -3.70 -8.67 -11.85
N SER A 142 -2.60 -9.27 -11.38
CA SER A 142 -2.09 -10.56 -11.85
C SER A 142 -3.07 -11.73 -11.65
N VAL A 143 -3.83 -11.70 -10.54
CA VAL A 143 -4.86 -12.69 -10.25
C VAL A 143 -6.06 -12.49 -11.17
N LEU A 144 -6.51 -11.25 -11.37
CA LEU A 144 -7.66 -10.93 -12.23
C LEU A 144 -7.40 -11.21 -13.72
N ASP A 145 -6.16 -11.05 -14.18
CA ASP A 145 -5.76 -11.42 -15.55
C ASP A 145 -5.93 -12.93 -15.80
N ASN A 146 -5.76 -13.76 -14.76
CA ASN A 146 -5.93 -15.20 -14.84
C ASN A 146 -7.35 -15.66 -14.50
N ASN A 147 -8.01 -15.03 -13.53
CA ASN A 147 -9.40 -15.27 -13.15
C ASN A 147 -10.15 -13.93 -12.94
N PRO A 148 -10.80 -13.38 -13.98
CA PRO A 148 -11.54 -12.12 -13.88
C PRO A 148 -12.72 -12.13 -12.91
N LYS A 149 -13.11 -13.31 -12.40
CA LYS A 149 -14.22 -13.51 -11.47
C LYS A 149 -13.77 -13.75 -10.02
N ALA A 150 -12.46 -13.69 -9.74
CA ALA A 150 -11.96 -13.85 -8.39
C ALA A 150 -12.56 -12.78 -7.45
N ASP A 151 -12.98 -13.21 -6.26
CA ASP A 151 -13.37 -12.35 -5.14
C ASP A 151 -12.13 -12.05 -4.31
N ILE A 152 -11.59 -10.84 -4.48
CA ILE A 152 -10.32 -10.44 -3.87
C ILE A 152 -10.58 -9.49 -2.70
N MET A 153 -10.06 -9.85 -1.52
CA MET A 153 -9.94 -8.96 -0.39
C MET A 153 -8.52 -8.44 -0.26
N ALA A 154 -8.34 -7.14 -0.45
CA ALA A 154 -7.05 -6.47 -0.37
C ALA A 154 -6.99 -5.55 0.86
N PHE A 155 -5.91 -5.63 1.62
CA PHE A 155 -5.61 -4.72 2.72
C PHE A 155 -4.46 -3.80 2.33
N GLU A 156 -4.59 -2.51 2.63
CA GLU A 156 -3.50 -1.55 2.56
C GLU A 156 -3.59 -0.61 3.76
N LYS A 157 -2.50 -0.50 4.52
CA LYS A 157 -2.46 0.26 5.77
C LYS A 157 -2.22 1.74 5.52
N ASP A 158 -1.51 2.09 4.46
CA ASP A 158 -1.29 3.47 4.07
C ASP A 158 -2.54 4.09 3.45
N LEU A 159 -3.01 5.19 4.04
CA LEU A 159 -4.31 5.78 3.70
C LEU A 159 -4.40 6.29 2.26
N LEU A 160 -3.32 6.88 1.74
CA LEU A 160 -3.30 7.42 0.37
C LEU A 160 -3.05 6.32 -0.65
N THR A 161 -2.17 5.36 -0.35
CA THR A 161 -1.96 4.18 -1.19
C THR A 161 -3.23 3.34 -1.29
N GLY A 162 -3.91 3.07 -0.17
CA GLY A 162 -5.17 2.32 -0.16
C GLY A 162 -6.31 3.06 -0.86
N LYS A 163 -6.28 4.40 -0.88
CA LYS A 163 -7.21 5.20 -1.67
C LYS A 163 -6.96 5.02 -3.17
N ILE A 164 -5.70 5.06 -3.60
CA ILE A 164 -5.31 4.79 -5.00
C ILE A 164 -5.71 3.36 -5.40
N LEU A 165 -5.40 2.37 -4.55
CA LEU A 165 -5.78 0.97 -4.74
C LEU A 165 -7.29 0.81 -4.98
N ARG A 166 -8.12 1.47 -4.17
CA ARG A 166 -9.58 1.44 -4.32
C ARG A 166 -10.04 2.00 -5.67
N HIS A 167 -9.40 3.06 -6.17
CA HIS A 167 -9.73 3.63 -7.49
C HIS A 167 -9.26 2.75 -8.64
N LEU A 168 -8.15 2.03 -8.48
CA LEU A 168 -7.67 1.06 -9.47
C LEU A 168 -8.53 -0.21 -9.52
N HIS A 169 -9.08 -0.61 -8.37
CA HIS A 169 -9.81 -1.87 -8.18
C HIS A 169 -11.19 -1.65 -7.54
N PRO A 170 -12.11 -0.89 -8.19
CA PRO A 170 -13.38 -0.49 -7.58
C PRO A 170 -14.35 -1.67 -7.33
N GLU A 171 -14.20 -2.76 -8.09
CA GLU A 171 -15.03 -3.96 -7.98
C GLU A 171 -14.52 -4.93 -6.89
N GLN A 172 -13.33 -4.70 -6.33
CA GLN A 172 -12.72 -5.58 -5.32
C GLN A 172 -12.90 -5.04 -3.90
N LYS A 173 -12.78 -5.92 -2.91
CA LYS A 173 -12.94 -5.54 -1.49
C LYS A 173 -11.64 -4.94 -0.94
N VAL A 174 -11.52 -3.62 -1.04
CA VAL A 174 -10.36 -2.85 -0.53
C VAL A 174 -10.59 -2.31 0.89
N ARG A 175 -9.82 -2.82 1.85
CA ARG A 175 -9.79 -2.37 3.25
C ARG A 175 -8.56 -1.50 3.51
N ILE A 176 -8.80 -0.21 3.70
CA ILE A 176 -7.75 0.77 4.00
C ILE A 176 -7.47 0.76 5.51
N GLU A 177 -6.85 -0.31 5.97
CA GLU A 177 -6.44 -0.52 7.35
C GLU A 177 -5.41 -1.65 7.45
N GLY A 178 -4.81 -1.83 8.63
CA GLY A 178 -3.86 -2.90 8.86
C GLY A 178 -4.52 -4.29 8.82
N PHE A 179 -3.84 -5.24 8.16
CA PHE A 179 -4.26 -6.65 8.08
C PHE A 179 -4.51 -7.29 9.46
N GLU A 180 -3.88 -6.76 10.52
CA GLU A 180 -4.11 -7.23 11.89
C GLU A 180 -5.57 -7.17 12.33
N LYS A 181 -6.39 -6.35 11.67
CA LYS A 181 -7.82 -6.17 11.97
C LYS A 181 -8.77 -7.16 11.29
N ILE A 182 -8.27 -8.04 10.42
CA ILE A 182 -9.13 -9.05 9.80
C ILE A 182 -9.83 -9.88 10.90
N GLU A 183 -11.13 -10.07 10.72
CA GLU A 183 -12.00 -10.70 11.71
C GLU A 183 -11.96 -12.23 11.59
N LYS A 184 -12.16 -12.91 12.73
CA LYS A 184 -12.13 -14.39 12.83
C LYS A 184 -13.00 -15.16 11.82
N PRO A 185 -14.15 -14.67 11.34
CA PRO A 185 -14.92 -15.35 10.30
C PRO A 185 -14.18 -15.56 8.98
N PHE A 186 -13.06 -14.88 8.75
CA PHE A 186 -12.18 -15.06 7.59
C PHE A 186 -11.04 -16.07 7.84
N ASN A 187 -11.03 -16.75 8.99
CA ASN A 187 -10.16 -17.92 9.18
C ASN A 187 -10.67 -19.08 8.31
N ASP A 188 -9.75 -19.85 7.73
CA ASP A 188 -10.06 -20.97 6.82
C ASP A 188 -11.04 -20.59 5.69
N TYR A 189 -10.96 -19.36 5.17
CA TYR A 189 -11.93 -18.80 4.23
C TYR A 189 -11.42 -18.70 2.79
N PHE A 190 -10.15 -18.33 2.61
CA PHE A 190 -9.57 -18.04 1.30
C PHE A 190 -8.92 -19.27 0.68
N ASP A 191 -8.91 -19.32 -0.65
CA ASP A 191 -8.21 -20.36 -1.42
C ASP A 191 -6.73 -20.03 -1.58
N LEU A 192 -6.40 -18.74 -1.58
CA LEU A 192 -5.04 -18.23 -1.75
C LEU A 192 -4.84 -16.98 -0.91
N ALA A 193 -3.72 -16.93 -0.19
CA ALA A 193 -3.15 -15.69 0.29
C ALA A 193 -1.84 -15.41 -0.46
N ILE A 194 -1.74 -14.25 -1.11
CA ILE A 194 -0.59 -13.88 -1.95
C ILE A 194 -0.28 -12.39 -1.75
N SER A 195 0.97 -12.05 -1.46
CA SER A 195 1.39 -10.65 -1.25
C SER A 195 2.90 -10.52 -1.13
N ASN A 196 3.39 -9.31 -1.42
CA ASN A 196 4.69 -8.84 -0.97
C ASN A 196 4.53 -8.17 0.41
N ILE A 197 4.61 -8.99 1.45
CA ILE A 197 4.40 -8.54 2.83
C ILE A 197 5.54 -7.63 3.30
N PRO A 198 5.26 -6.66 4.20
CA PRO A 198 6.31 -5.80 4.74
C PRO A 198 7.38 -6.61 5.49
N PHE A 199 8.63 -6.18 5.37
CA PHE A 199 9.78 -6.81 6.02
C PHE A 199 10.47 -5.85 6.99
N GLY A 200 10.92 -6.36 8.14
CA GLY A 200 11.59 -5.57 9.17
C GLY A 200 11.39 -6.08 10.59
N ASP A 201 12.17 -5.53 11.52
CA ASP A 201 12.10 -5.77 12.96
C ASP A 201 11.06 -4.84 13.62
N VAL A 202 9.82 -4.91 13.15
CA VAL A 202 8.68 -4.15 13.67
C VAL A 202 7.71 -5.12 14.34
N ALA A 203 7.36 -4.83 15.59
CA ALA A 203 6.37 -5.60 16.32
C ALA A 203 4.94 -5.21 15.91
N VAL A 204 4.05 -6.19 15.79
CA VAL A 204 2.62 -5.98 15.50
C VAL A 204 1.81 -6.31 16.74
N PHE A 205 0.93 -5.40 17.14
CA PHE A 205 0.02 -5.65 18.25
C PHE A 205 -1.22 -6.39 17.75
N ASP A 206 -1.35 -7.65 18.14
CA ASP A 206 -2.54 -8.46 17.92
C ASP A 206 -2.84 -9.29 19.19
N PRO A 207 -3.94 -8.99 19.91
CA PRO A 207 -4.34 -9.73 21.11
C PRO A 207 -4.48 -11.25 20.90
N SER A 208 -4.89 -11.68 19.70
CA SER A 208 -5.09 -13.10 19.41
C SER A 208 -3.80 -13.90 19.44
N TYR A 209 -2.65 -13.30 19.09
CA TYR A 209 -1.33 -13.94 19.13
C TYR A 209 -0.55 -13.60 20.40
N THR A 210 -0.61 -12.34 20.85
CA THR A 210 0.13 -11.88 22.03
C THR A 210 -0.33 -12.55 23.34
N ALA A 211 -1.58 -13.01 23.41
CA ALA A 211 -2.09 -13.80 24.52
C ALA A 211 -1.71 -15.30 24.48
N MET A 212 -1.14 -15.78 23.37
CA MET A 212 -0.73 -17.19 23.23
C MET A 212 0.58 -17.46 23.99
N LYS A 213 0.85 -18.73 24.31
CA LYS A 213 2.13 -19.18 24.90
C LYS A 213 3.05 -19.78 23.83
N GLY A 214 4.35 -19.82 24.11
CA GLY A 214 5.34 -20.49 23.26
C GLY A 214 5.67 -19.73 21.98
N MET A 215 6.02 -20.44 20.90
CA MET A 215 6.52 -19.84 19.65
C MET A 215 5.53 -18.89 18.98
N ARG A 216 4.22 -19.11 19.14
CA ARG A 216 3.18 -18.22 18.57
C ARG A 216 3.17 -16.82 19.20
N ALA A 217 3.62 -16.66 20.45
CA ALA A 217 3.78 -15.35 21.07
C ALA A 217 4.95 -14.55 20.46
N LEU A 218 5.90 -15.23 19.82
CA LEU A 218 7.08 -14.60 19.21
C LEU A 218 6.82 -14.13 17.77
N VAL A 219 5.75 -14.65 17.14
CA VAL A 219 5.36 -14.33 15.77
C VAL A 219 5.12 -12.84 15.57
N THR A 220 4.58 -12.16 16.59
CA THR A 220 4.29 -10.71 16.56
C THR A 220 5.51 -9.81 16.69
N ARG A 221 6.71 -10.35 16.99
CA ARG A 221 7.93 -9.54 17.15
C ARG A 221 8.50 -9.01 15.84
N ARG A 222 8.23 -9.71 14.74
CA ARG A 222 8.69 -9.35 13.40
C ARG A 222 7.51 -9.36 12.45
N ILE A 223 7.30 -8.25 11.75
CA ILE A 223 6.10 -8.03 10.94
C ILE A 223 5.92 -9.10 9.85
N HIS A 224 6.99 -9.50 9.15
CA HIS A 224 6.91 -10.54 8.11
C HIS A 224 6.49 -11.91 8.68
N ASN A 225 6.99 -12.30 9.86
CA ASN A 225 6.58 -13.54 10.52
C ASN A 225 5.10 -13.49 10.88
N TYR A 226 4.64 -12.35 11.41
CA TYR A 226 3.24 -12.13 11.74
C TYR A 226 2.33 -12.24 10.52
N PHE A 227 2.66 -11.52 9.44
CA PHE A 227 1.88 -11.57 8.20
C PHE A 227 1.82 -12.99 7.63
N PHE A 228 2.95 -13.70 7.60
CA PHE A 228 2.99 -15.06 7.07
C PHE A 228 2.12 -16.03 7.89
N VAL A 229 2.31 -16.08 9.21
CA VAL A 229 1.53 -16.99 10.07
C VAL A 229 0.06 -16.62 10.09
N LYS A 230 -0.27 -15.33 10.15
CA LYS A 230 -1.66 -14.89 10.16
C LYS A 230 -2.36 -15.14 8.83
N ALA A 231 -1.68 -14.99 7.70
CA ALA A 231 -2.22 -15.37 6.40
C ALA A 231 -2.48 -16.89 6.33
N LEU A 232 -1.61 -17.73 6.88
CA LEU A 232 -1.84 -19.18 6.94
C LEU A 232 -3.11 -19.53 7.72
N ASP A 233 -3.42 -18.84 8.82
CA ASP A 233 -4.65 -19.07 9.58
C ASP A 233 -5.93 -18.66 8.81
N THR A 234 -5.80 -18.00 7.65
CA THR A 234 -6.94 -17.56 6.82
C THR A 234 -7.19 -18.42 5.58
N VAL A 235 -6.27 -19.33 5.24
CA VAL A 235 -6.34 -20.18 4.04
C VAL A 235 -6.79 -21.59 4.41
N ARG A 236 -7.64 -22.20 3.57
CA ARG A 236 -8.27 -23.53 3.79
C ARG A 236 -7.59 -24.69 3.06
#